data_AF-A0A3C1BFB6-F1
#
_entry.id   AF-A0A3C1BFB6-F1
#
_cell.length_a   1.000
_cell.length_b   1.000
_cell.length_c   1.000
_cell.angle_alpha   90.00
_cell.angle_beta   90.00
_cell.angle_gamma   90.00
#
_symmetry.space_group_name_H-M   'P 1'
#
loop_
_entity.id
_entity.type
_entity.pdbx_description
1 polymer ?
#
loop_
_entity_poly.entity_id
_entity_poly.type
_entity_poly.pdbx_seq_one_letter_code
_entity_poly.pdbx_strand_id
1 'polypeptide(L)'
;MSTLSNGSKGAEVRILQRDLCVLGYPVTIDGDFGDNTAAAAGRFQTDQGLVADSIVGLATWAVLDNLVPQGMDISHHNVGIDWVNLSPHVQFAYCKASQGATFKDNKFQGYLQILQQKHVIPGALSLPDLPGSGDGSAG
;
A
#
# COMPACT_ATOMS: atom_id res chain seq x y z
N MET A 1 5.60 11.59 -7.03
CA MET A 1 6.44 10.99 -5.97
C MET A 1 7.54 11.95 -5.64
N SER A 2 7.82 12.13 -4.35
CA SER A 2 8.94 12.95 -3.92
C SER A 2 10.23 12.14 -4.03
N THR A 3 11.33 12.83 -4.36
CA THR A 3 12.66 12.25 -4.22
C THR A 3 13.00 12.17 -2.73
N LEU A 4 13.37 10.99 -2.23
CA LEU A 4 13.79 10.80 -0.85
C LEU A 4 15.31 10.66 -0.75
N SER A 5 15.88 11.25 0.30
CA SER A 5 17.31 11.21 0.62
C SER A 5 17.53 11.39 2.12
N ASN A 6 18.79 11.33 2.57
CA ASN A 6 19.13 11.48 3.99
C ASN A 6 18.51 12.76 4.59
N GLY A 7 17.84 12.60 5.74
CA GLY A 7 17.07 13.65 6.41
C GLY A 7 15.59 13.74 5.99
N SER A 8 15.15 13.03 4.94
CA SER A 8 13.73 12.93 4.59
C SER A 8 12.94 12.24 5.70
N LYS A 9 11.67 12.64 5.89
CA LYS A 9 10.82 12.09 6.94
C LYS A 9 9.38 11.91 6.47
N GLY A 10 8.68 10.96 7.09
CA GLY A 10 7.22 10.83 6.99
C GLY A 10 6.75 9.51 6.38
N ALA A 11 5.53 9.54 5.83
CA ALA A 11 4.85 8.34 5.35
C ALA A 11 5.54 7.69 4.14
N GLU A 12 6.05 8.48 3.19
CA GLU A 12 6.79 7.96 2.02
C GLU A 12 8.07 7.22 2.44
N VAL A 13 8.76 7.70 3.48
CA VAL A 13 9.94 7.01 4.03
C VAL A 13 9.54 5.67 4.67
N ARG A 14 8.41 5.61 5.41
CA ARG A 14 7.92 4.34 5.96
C ARG A 14 7.52 3.33 4.88
N ILE A 15 7.00 3.81 3.74
CA ILE A 15 6.71 2.96 2.58
C ILE A 15 8.02 2.39 2.05
N LEU A 16 9.00 3.25 1.73
CA LEU A 16 10.33 2.83 1.29
C LEU A 16 10.97 1.79 2.23
N GLN A 17 11.00 2.08 3.53
CA GLN A 17 11.63 1.20 4.52
C GLN A 17 10.96 -0.18 4.58
N ARG A 18 9.63 -0.22 4.45
CA ARG A 18 8.87 -1.47 4.39
C ARG A 18 9.19 -2.23 3.10
N ASP A 19 9.23 -1.56 1.95
CA ASP A 19 9.52 -2.20 0.66
C ASP A 19 10.93 -2.79 0.64
N LEU A 20 11.92 -2.03 1.14
CA LEU A 20 13.28 -2.50 1.34
C LEU A 20 13.32 -3.75 2.23
N CYS A 21 12.62 -3.74 3.37
CA CYS A 21 12.51 -4.91 4.24
C CYS A 21 11.90 -6.14 3.55
N VAL A 22 10.81 -5.96 2.79
CA VAL A 22 10.16 -7.03 2.02
C VAL A 22 11.13 -7.65 1.00
N LEU A 23 11.95 -6.81 0.37
CA LEU A 23 12.95 -7.24 -0.61
C LEU A 23 14.25 -7.79 0.03
N GLY A 24 14.31 -7.90 1.36
CA GLY A 24 15.44 -8.49 2.08
C GLY A 24 16.56 -7.51 2.44
N TYR A 25 16.29 -6.20 2.43
CA TYR A 25 17.19 -5.15 2.92
C TYR A 25 16.68 -4.65 4.29
N PRO A 26 17.14 -5.25 5.40
CA PRO A 26 16.59 -4.95 6.72
C PRO A 26 16.90 -3.52 7.15
N VAL A 27 15.85 -2.77 7.49
CA VAL A 27 15.92 -1.40 8.03
C VAL A 27 14.84 -1.17 9.08
N THR A 28 15.04 -0.20 9.97
CA THR A 28 14.00 0.24 10.90
C THR A 28 12.91 0.99 10.12
N ILE A 29 11.64 0.66 10.37
CA ILE A 29 10.48 1.34 9.76
C ILE A 29 9.99 2.43 10.73
N ASP A 30 10.76 3.50 10.87
CA ASP A 30 10.47 4.65 11.73
C ASP A 30 9.91 5.85 10.96
N GLY A 31 10.13 5.89 9.64
CA GLY A 31 9.81 7.01 8.78
C GLY A 31 10.87 8.09 8.77
N ASP A 32 12.08 7.79 9.25
CA ASP A 32 13.24 8.66 9.21
C ASP A 32 14.28 8.09 8.22
N PHE A 33 14.58 8.86 7.18
CA PHE A 33 15.57 8.47 6.20
C PHE A 33 16.95 8.82 6.76
N GLY A 34 17.53 7.93 7.56
CA GLY A 34 18.90 8.02 8.06
C GLY A 34 19.90 7.17 7.28
N ASP A 35 21.11 7.06 7.80
CA ASP A 35 22.23 6.37 7.14
C ASP A 35 21.95 4.89 6.87
N ASN A 36 21.21 4.20 7.76
CA ASN A 36 20.80 2.81 7.53
C ASN A 36 19.86 2.67 6.33
N THR A 37 18.89 3.59 6.19
CA THR A 37 17.96 3.63 5.05
C THR A 37 18.72 3.97 3.77
N ALA A 38 19.67 4.90 3.82
CA ALA A 38 20.53 5.26 2.70
C ALA A 38 21.36 4.06 2.21
N ALA A 39 22.03 3.36 3.13
CA ALA A 39 22.83 2.18 2.80
C ALA A 39 21.98 1.06 2.17
N ALA A 40 20.79 0.80 2.71
CA ALA A 40 19.86 -0.16 2.14
C ALA A 40 19.38 0.24 0.74
N ALA A 41 19.03 1.51 0.54
CA ALA A 41 18.64 2.05 -0.77
C ALA A 41 19.78 1.92 -1.79
N GLY A 42 21.01 2.29 -1.42
CA GLY A 42 22.19 2.16 -2.28
C GLY A 42 22.49 0.70 -2.66
N ARG A 43 22.32 -0.23 -1.72
CA ARG A 43 22.48 -1.67 -2.00
C ARG A 43 21.39 -2.17 -2.93
N PHE A 44 20.13 -1.83 -2.67
CA PHE A 44 19.02 -2.14 -3.58
C PHE A 44 19.27 -1.60 -4.99
N GLN A 45 19.68 -0.34 -5.13
CA GLN A 45 20.02 0.26 -6.42
C GLN A 45 21.12 -0.53 -7.14
N THR A 46 22.19 -0.90 -6.42
CA THR A 46 23.28 -1.73 -6.97
C THR A 46 22.76 -3.06 -7.49
N ASP A 47 21.97 -3.77 -6.67
CA ASP A 47 21.44 -5.09 -6.98
C ASP A 47 20.43 -5.05 -8.16
N GLN A 48 19.79 -3.90 -8.40
CA GLN A 48 18.90 -3.65 -9.52
C GLN A 48 19.59 -3.02 -10.75
N GLY A 49 20.90 -2.80 -10.73
CA GLY A 49 21.64 -2.18 -11.83
C GLY A 49 21.32 -0.69 -12.04
N LEU A 50 20.82 -0.02 -11.01
CA LEU A 50 20.59 1.42 -10.98
C LEU A 50 21.86 2.15 -10.52
N VAL A 51 21.87 3.48 -10.70
CA VAL A 51 22.89 4.34 -10.10
C VAL A 51 22.74 4.28 -8.58
N ALA A 52 23.76 3.79 -7.87
CA ALA A 52 23.78 3.62 -6.42
C ALA A 52 24.14 4.92 -5.68
N ASP A 53 23.32 5.97 -5.87
CA ASP A 53 23.49 7.27 -5.22
C ASP A 53 22.84 7.35 -3.84
N SER A 54 22.16 6.29 -3.39
CA SER A 54 21.38 6.23 -2.14
C SER A 54 20.23 7.24 -2.10
N ILE A 55 19.83 7.78 -3.26
CA ILE A 55 18.72 8.71 -3.43
C ILE A 55 17.56 7.97 -4.10
N VAL A 56 16.40 7.94 -3.45
CA VAL A 56 15.22 7.27 -3.98
C VAL A 56 14.43 8.27 -4.82
N GLY A 57 14.84 8.40 -6.08
CA GLY A 57 14.15 9.14 -7.12
C GLY A 57 13.16 8.28 -7.91
N LEU A 58 12.60 8.87 -8.98
CA LEU A 58 11.58 8.23 -9.81
C LEU A 58 12.00 6.86 -10.38
N ALA A 59 13.27 6.71 -10.77
CA ALA A 59 13.77 5.44 -11.31
C ALA A 59 13.81 4.33 -10.24
N THR A 60 14.31 4.65 -9.04
CA THR A 60 14.32 3.72 -7.91
C THR A 60 12.91 3.32 -7.51
N TRP A 61 11.99 4.30 -7.44
CA TRP A 61 10.59 4.06 -7.14
C TRP A 61 9.90 3.17 -8.18
N ALA A 62 10.14 3.40 -9.46
CA ALA A 62 9.53 2.59 -10.52
C ALA A 62 9.92 1.09 -10.40
N VAL A 63 11.15 0.80 -9.97
CA VAL A 63 11.58 -0.58 -9.72
C VAL A 63 10.96 -1.13 -8.44
N LEU A 64 10.94 -0.36 -7.35
CA LEU A 64 10.29 -0.77 -6.09
C LEU A 64 8.81 -1.10 -6.31
N ASP A 65 8.08 -0.21 -6.98
CA ASP A 65 6.65 -0.36 -7.26
C ASP A 65 6.35 -1.59 -8.14
N ASN A 66 7.28 -1.99 -9.00
CA ASN A 66 7.13 -3.19 -9.82
C ASN A 66 7.39 -4.48 -9.00
N LEU A 67 8.42 -4.47 -8.14
CA LEU A 67 8.80 -5.63 -7.34
C LEU A 67 7.91 -5.83 -6.10
N VAL A 68 7.40 -4.75 -5.54
CA VAL A 68 6.51 -4.73 -4.37
C VAL A 68 5.28 -3.87 -4.68
N PRO A 69 4.36 -4.35 -5.54
CA PRO A 69 3.14 -3.60 -5.81
C PRO A 69 2.33 -3.44 -4.52
N GLN A 70 2.01 -2.20 -4.14
CA GLN A 70 1.23 -1.95 -2.93
C GLN A 70 -0.26 -2.06 -3.22
N GLY A 71 -0.94 -2.83 -2.37
CA GLY A 71 -2.38 -3.00 -2.37
C GLY A 71 -3.05 -2.21 -1.24
N MET A 72 -4.32 -1.84 -1.45
CA MET A 72 -5.18 -1.31 -0.39
C MET A 72 -6.42 -2.19 -0.21
N ASP A 73 -6.70 -2.60 1.02
CA ASP A 73 -7.97 -3.25 1.36
C ASP A 73 -9.04 -2.21 1.68
N ILE A 74 -10.20 -2.31 1.03
CA ILE A 74 -11.30 -1.35 1.09
C ILE A 74 -12.58 -2.05 1.51
N SER A 75 -13.21 -1.55 2.57
CA SER A 75 -14.47 -2.05 3.12
C SER A 75 -15.29 -0.92 3.75
N HIS A 76 -16.56 -1.19 4.08
CA HIS A 76 -17.39 -0.28 4.88
C HIS A 76 -16.81 0.13 6.24
N HIS A 77 -15.80 -0.58 6.77
CA HIS A 77 -15.08 -0.18 7.99
C HIS A 77 -14.00 0.89 7.74
N ASN A 78 -13.60 1.11 6.48
CA ASN A 78 -12.66 2.18 6.15
C ASN A 78 -13.38 3.53 6.27
N VAL A 79 -13.24 4.17 7.43
CA VAL A 79 -13.78 5.52 7.65
C VAL A 79 -12.82 6.55 7.07
N GLY A 80 -13.31 7.39 6.15
CA GLY A 80 -12.61 8.59 5.71
C GLY A 80 -11.38 8.35 4.83
N ILE A 81 -11.48 7.43 3.85
CA ILE A 81 -10.43 7.30 2.82
C ILE A 81 -10.26 8.65 2.12
N ASP A 82 -9.06 9.23 2.22
CA ASP A 82 -8.68 10.43 1.48
C ASP A 82 -8.34 10.03 0.03
N TRP A 83 -9.38 9.95 -0.80
CA TRP A 83 -9.25 9.64 -2.22
C TRP A 83 -8.52 10.73 -3.01
N VAL A 84 -8.44 11.95 -2.47
CA VAL A 84 -7.75 13.06 -3.13
C VAL A 84 -6.25 12.84 -3.03
N ASN A 85 -5.76 12.49 -1.84
CA ASN A 85 -4.34 12.28 -1.54
C ASN A 85 -3.98 10.80 -1.39
N LEU A 86 -4.51 9.94 -2.27
CA LEU A 86 -4.13 8.53 -2.29
C LEU A 86 -2.64 8.40 -2.65
N SER A 87 -1.90 7.59 -1.88
CA SER A 87 -0.49 7.35 -2.14
C SER A 87 -0.28 6.79 -3.55
N PRO A 88 0.67 7.32 -4.34
CA PRO A 88 0.92 6.85 -5.71
C PRO A 88 1.45 5.41 -5.77
N HIS A 89 1.93 4.86 -4.65
CA HIS A 89 2.39 3.47 -4.57
C HIS A 89 1.23 2.46 -4.60
N VAL A 90 0.00 2.88 -4.23
CA VAL A 90 -1.18 2.02 -4.24
C VAL A 90 -1.62 1.77 -5.67
N GLN A 91 -1.31 0.59 -6.19
CA GLN A 91 -1.55 0.22 -7.59
C GLN A 91 -2.79 -0.65 -7.77
N PHE A 92 -3.18 -1.39 -6.74
CA PHE A 92 -4.41 -2.18 -6.74
C PHE A 92 -5.15 -2.03 -5.42
N ALA A 93 -6.45 -2.31 -5.44
CA ALA A 93 -7.25 -2.32 -4.25
C ALA A 93 -8.25 -3.46 -4.25
N TYR A 94 -8.37 -4.16 -3.11
CA TYR A 94 -9.40 -5.18 -2.91
C TYR A 94 -10.60 -4.55 -2.22
N CYS A 95 -11.70 -4.42 -2.96
CA CYS A 95 -12.97 -3.95 -2.44
C CYS A 95 -13.79 -5.13 -1.92
N LYS A 96 -14.19 -5.07 -0.65
CA LYS A 96 -15.15 -6.01 -0.07
C LYS A 96 -16.53 -5.75 -0.67
N ALA A 97 -17.06 -6.72 -1.41
CA ALA A 97 -18.36 -6.62 -2.06
C ALA A 97 -19.51 -7.04 -1.11
N SER A 98 -19.24 -8.02 -0.25
CA SER A 98 -20.21 -8.59 0.68
C SER A 98 -19.54 -9.21 1.92
N GLN A 99 -20.33 -9.40 2.97
CA GLN A 99 -20.00 -10.21 4.15
C GLN A 99 -21.09 -11.25 4.32
N GLY A 100 -20.77 -12.53 4.13
CA GLY A 100 -21.77 -13.57 4.20
C GLY A 100 -22.80 -13.54 3.06
N ALA A 101 -23.86 -14.33 3.21
CA ALA A 101 -24.94 -14.40 2.23
C ALA A 101 -25.83 -13.15 2.19
N THR A 102 -25.87 -12.36 3.27
CA THR A 102 -26.93 -11.37 3.50
C THR A 102 -26.46 -9.92 3.44
N PHE A 103 -25.19 -9.63 3.73
CA PHE A 103 -24.69 -8.25 3.75
C PHE A 103 -23.96 -7.90 2.46
N LYS A 104 -24.47 -6.92 1.72
CA LYS A 104 -23.81 -6.32 0.55
C LYS A 104 -23.34 -4.92 0.91
N ASP A 105 -22.10 -4.59 0.55
CA ASP A 105 -21.57 -3.25 0.77
C ASP A 105 -22.19 -2.28 -0.23
N ASN A 106 -23.02 -1.34 0.25
CA ASN A 106 -23.72 -0.38 -0.59
C ASN A 106 -22.77 0.66 -1.23
N LYS A 107 -21.54 0.79 -0.72
CA LYS A 107 -20.51 1.69 -1.27
C LYS A 107 -19.63 1.00 -2.29
N PHE A 108 -19.72 -0.32 -2.45
CA PHE A 108 -18.90 -1.11 -3.38
C PHE A 108 -18.87 -0.54 -4.80
N GLN A 109 -20.03 -0.23 -5.38
CA GLN A 109 -20.12 0.35 -6.72
C GLN A 109 -19.47 1.74 -6.81
N GLY A 110 -19.58 2.55 -5.76
CA GLY A 110 -18.90 3.84 -5.66
C GLY A 110 -17.39 3.69 -5.60
N TYR A 111 -16.89 2.69 -4.86
CA TYR A 111 -15.46 2.39 -4.80
C TYR A 111 -14.90 2.01 -6.18
N LEU A 112 -15.58 1.16 -6.93
CA LEU A 112 -15.14 0.77 -8.29
C LEU A 112 -15.00 1.97 -9.23
N GLN A 113 -15.95 2.91 -9.17
CA GLN A 113 -15.91 4.12 -9.99
C GLN A 113 -14.71 5.01 -9.62
N ILE A 114 -14.43 5.16 -8.33
CA ILE A 114 -13.29 5.96 -7.87
C ILE A 114 -11.96 5.30 -8.27
N LEU A 115 -11.83 3.98 -8.08
CA LEU A 115 -10.62 3.24 -8.44
C LEU A 115 -10.32 3.33 -9.94
N GLN A 116 -11.35 3.21 -10.79
CA GLN A 116 -11.20 3.37 -12.24
C GLN A 116 -10.68 4.76 -12.61
N GLN A 117 -11.20 5.82 -11.98
CA GLN A 117 -10.73 7.20 -12.22
C GLN A 117 -9.29 7.43 -11.75
N LYS A 118 -8.88 6.75 -10.68
CA LYS A 118 -7.54 6.86 -10.10
C LYS A 118 -6.52 5.92 -10.74
N HIS A 119 -6.92 5.16 -11.77
CA HIS A 119 -6.11 4.13 -12.42
C HIS A 119 -5.57 3.06 -11.44
N VAL A 120 -6.29 2.82 -10.34
CA VAL A 120 -6.00 1.74 -9.38
C VAL A 120 -6.76 0.50 -9.83
N ILE A 121 -6.06 -0.62 -9.96
CA ILE A 121 -6.65 -1.88 -10.45
C ILE A 121 -7.61 -2.43 -9.38
N PRO A 122 -8.92 -2.57 -9.66
CA PRO A 122 -9.87 -3.07 -8.69
C PRO A 122 -9.86 -4.60 -8.66
N GLY A 123 -9.78 -5.18 -7.46
CA GLY A 123 -10.15 -6.54 -7.15
C GLY A 123 -11.41 -6.55 -6.27
N ALA A 124 -12.24 -7.58 -6.39
CA ALA A 124 -13.42 -7.75 -5.54
C ALA A 124 -13.26 -8.99 -4.66
N LEU A 125 -13.50 -8.85 -3.35
CA LEU A 125 -13.49 -9.95 -2.40
C LEU A 125 -14.89 -10.18 -1.82
N SER A 126 -15.36 -11.42 -1.91
CA SER A 126 -16.54 -11.91 -1.19
C SER A 126 -16.06 -12.84 -0.09
N LEU A 127 -16.32 -12.49 1.17
CA LEU A 127 -15.95 -13.32 2.31
C LEU A 127 -17.13 -14.22 2.69
N PRO A 128 -16.96 -15.55 2.73
CA PRO A 128 -18.01 -16.46 3.18
C PRO A 128 -18.34 -16.23 4.65
N ASP A 129 -19.55 -16.60 5.06
CA ASP A 129 -19.93 -16.61 6.47
C ASP A 129 -18.98 -17.52 7.25
N LEU A 130 -18.33 -16.98 8.28
CA LEU A 130 -17.59 -17.80 9.22
C LEU A 130 -18.61 -18.60 10.06
N PRO A 131 -18.48 -19.92 10.19
CA PRO A 131 -19.32 -20.69 11.10
C PRO A 131 -18.97 -20.25 12.53
N GLY A 132 -19.79 -19.37 13.12
CA GLY A 132 -19.63 -18.95 14.52
C GLY A 132 -20.04 -17.52 14.87
N SER A 133 -20.28 -16.63 13.91
CA SER A 133 -20.82 -15.29 14.21
C SER A 133 -22.34 -15.35 14.33
N GLY A 134 -22.83 -16.13 15.31
CA GLY A 134 -24.19 -16.01 15.78
C GLY A 134 -24.32 -14.65 16.45
N ASP A 135 -24.85 -13.67 15.74
CA ASP A 135 -25.29 -12.40 16.30
C ASP A 135 -26.39 -12.71 17.31
N GLY A 136 -25.99 -12.86 18.58
CA GLY A 136 -26.87 -12.97 19.72
C GLY A 136 -27.70 -11.71 19.88
N SER A 137 -28.78 -11.62 19.11
CA SER A 137 -29.89 -10.71 19.34
C SER A 137 -30.84 -11.40 20.30
N ALA A 138 -30.59 -11.20 21.60
CA ALA A 138 -31.58 -11.48 22.64
C ALA A 138 -32.78 -10.54 22.41
N GLY A 139 -33.97 -11.13 22.35
CA GLY A 139 -35.24 -10.41 22.25
C GLY A 139 -35.74 -9.82 23.56
#